data_AF-A0A6C0F2A0-F1
#
_entry.id   AF-A0A6C0F2A0-F1
#
_cell.length_a   1.000
_cell.length_b   1.000
_cell.length_c   1.000
_cell.angle_alpha   90.00
_cell.angle_beta   90.00
_cell.angle_gamma   90.00
#
_symmetry.space_group_name_H-M   'P 1'
#
loop_
_entity.id
_entity.type
_entity.pdbx_description
1 polymer ?
#
loop_
_entity_poly.entity_id
_entity_poly.type
_entity_poly.pdbx_seq_one_letter_code
_entity_poly.pdbx_strand_id
1 'polypeptide(L)'
;MERLGFDTSRRNESNTKYANYMLDNQFGASKSDDHVKFATLGPKVNFRGTVGGLPGSAVDYDSLLVIKTEQQRAFEKLQLIQRPFATVPYLGRGTSDPILESRLQQGEMINEKKSVTTIADAPYIDNAAFPMMSSLKDRITNAAYSVEEAALSGWVRGGQSSREMEGDVISKKK
;
A
#
# COMPACT_ATOMS: atom_id res chain seq x y z
N MET A 1 39.21 -61.17 6.58
CA MET A 1 38.05 -60.48 5.98
C MET A 1 38.06 -59.04 6.45
N GLU A 2 38.93 -58.21 5.84
CA GLU A 2 38.82 -56.76 5.89
C GLU A 2 37.51 -56.38 5.19
N ARG A 3 36.52 -55.92 5.97
CA ARG A 3 35.30 -55.36 5.41
C ARG A 3 35.70 -54.07 4.70
N LEU A 4 35.51 -54.05 3.38
CA LEU A 4 35.52 -52.88 2.49
C LEU A 4 35.23 -51.60 3.27
N GLY A 5 36.28 -50.77 3.34
CA GLY A 5 36.37 -49.60 4.19
C GLY A 5 35.19 -48.65 4.01
N PHE A 6 34.41 -48.51 5.07
CA PHE A 6 33.72 -47.26 5.31
C PHE A 6 34.79 -46.25 5.71
N ASP A 7 35.18 -45.40 4.77
CA ASP A 7 36.07 -44.27 5.03
C ASP A 7 35.41 -43.33 6.05
N THR A 8 35.81 -43.45 7.30
CA THR A 8 35.34 -42.59 8.39
C THR A 8 36.17 -41.31 8.50
N SER A 9 37.21 -41.12 7.67
CA SER A 9 38.11 -39.96 7.76
C SER A 9 37.33 -38.65 7.65
N ARG A 10 36.44 -38.53 6.65
CA ARG A 10 35.62 -37.31 6.44
C ARG A 10 34.65 -37.04 7.58
N ARG A 11 34.08 -38.09 8.17
CA ARG A 11 33.21 -37.94 9.35
C ARG A 11 34.02 -37.52 10.56
N ASN A 12 35.22 -38.09 10.74
CA ASN A 12 36.11 -37.74 11.84
C ASN A 12 36.61 -36.30 11.70
N GLU A 13 37.05 -35.88 10.51
CA GLU A 13 37.45 -34.50 10.21
C GLU A 13 36.31 -33.51 10.47
N SER A 14 35.08 -33.83 10.05
CA SER A 14 33.91 -32.99 10.31
C SER A 14 33.61 -32.89 11.81
N ASN A 15 33.66 -34.00 12.53
CA ASN A 15 33.43 -34.04 13.98
C ASN A 15 34.53 -33.26 14.73
N THR A 16 35.79 -33.41 14.32
CA THR A 16 36.92 -32.67 14.91
C THR A 16 36.81 -31.18 14.63
N LYS A 17 36.45 -30.76 13.40
CA LYS A 17 36.24 -29.34 13.08
C LYS A 17 35.09 -28.74 13.87
N TYR A 18 33.98 -29.48 14.01
CA TYR A 18 32.83 -29.04 14.80
C TYR A 18 33.17 -28.91 16.30
N ALA A 19 33.84 -29.92 16.87
CA ALA A 19 34.28 -29.89 18.26
C ALA A 19 35.29 -28.76 18.50
N ASN A 20 36.26 -28.59 17.60
CA ASN A 20 37.21 -27.48 17.68
C ASN A 20 36.48 -26.14 17.57
N TYR A 21 35.57 -25.93 16.63
CA TYR A 21 34.84 -24.66 16.55
C TYR A 21 34.05 -24.32 17.83
N MET A 22 33.50 -25.33 18.51
CA MET A 22 32.74 -25.12 19.76
C MET A 22 33.62 -24.94 21.00
N LEU A 23 34.83 -25.51 21.01
CA LEU A 23 35.74 -25.50 22.16
C LEU A 23 36.93 -24.56 21.99
N ASP A 24 37.19 -24.10 20.76
CA ASP A 24 38.32 -23.24 20.44
C ASP A 24 38.00 -21.80 20.84
N ASN A 25 38.95 -21.22 21.55
CA ASN A 25 38.89 -19.83 21.91
C ASN A 25 39.45 -19.03 20.73
N GLN A 26 38.57 -18.41 19.93
CA GLN A 26 38.98 -17.57 18.80
C GLN A 26 39.82 -16.34 19.20
N PHE A 27 39.88 -16.02 20.50
CA PHE A 27 40.75 -14.98 21.06
C PHE A 27 42.08 -15.53 21.62
N GLY A 28 42.42 -16.79 21.30
CA GLY A 28 43.63 -17.46 21.77
C GLY A 28 44.95 -16.83 21.32
N ALA A 29 44.93 -15.87 20.39
CA ALA A 29 46.09 -15.07 20.01
C ALA A 29 46.45 -13.99 21.05
N SER A 30 45.47 -13.55 21.85
CA SER A 30 45.63 -12.57 22.91
C SER A 30 45.81 -13.26 24.26
N LYS A 31 46.82 -14.14 24.38
CA LYS A 31 47.15 -14.76 25.67
C LYS A 31 47.82 -13.70 26.55
N SER A 32 47.05 -13.13 27.48
CA SER A 32 47.61 -12.33 28.56
C SER A 32 48.20 -13.27 29.60
N ASP A 33 49.51 -13.16 29.85
CA ASP A 33 50.22 -13.85 30.93
C ASP A 33 50.01 -13.15 32.29
N ASP A 34 49.17 -12.12 32.36
CA ASP A 34 49.03 -11.28 33.55
C ASP A 34 48.46 -12.06 34.74
N HIS A 35 47.58 -13.03 34.46
CA HIS A 35 47.03 -13.93 35.49
C HIS A 35 48.10 -14.86 36.08
N VAL A 36 49.04 -15.34 35.24
CA VAL A 36 50.18 -16.14 35.68
C VAL A 36 51.11 -15.27 36.51
N LYS A 37 51.46 -14.08 36.01
CA LYS A 37 52.34 -13.13 36.69
C LYS A 37 51.79 -12.74 38.05
N PHE A 38 50.51 -12.36 38.13
CA PHE A 38 49.82 -12.06 39.39
C PHE A 38 49.87 -13.24 40.37
N ALA A 39 49.56 -14.45 39.90
CA ALA A 39 49.60 -15.65 40.75
C ALA A 39 51.02 -15.99 41.22
N THR A 40 52.06 -15.67 40.45
CA THR A 40 53.47 -15.92 40.81
C THR A 40 54.16 -14.80 41.59
N LEU A 41 53.48 -13.66 41.85
CA LEU A 41 54.04 -12.56 42.65
C LEU A 41 54.32 -12.97 44.10
N GLY A 42 53.61 -13.99 44.61
CA GLY A 42 53.90 -14.55 45.92
C GLY A 42 55.07 -15.55 45.84
N PRO A 43 56.14 -15.41 46.63
CA PRO A 43 57.32 -16.29 46.56
C PRO A 43 57.09 -17.76 47.00
N LYS A 44 55.86 -18.15 47.31
CA LYS A 44 55.48 -19.51 47.78
C LYS A 44 54.24 -20.09 47.10
N VAL A 45 53.74 -19.47 46.03
CA VAL A 45 52.55 -19.96 45.30
C VAL A 45 52.98 -20.62 43.99
N ASN A 46 52.79 -21.94 43.91
CA ASN A 46 53.00 -22.69 42.68
C ASN A 46 51.75 -22.59 41.81
N PHE A 47 51.84 -21.87 40.69
CA PHE A 47 50.75 -21.74 39.74
C PHE A 47 50.62 -23.03 38.91
N ARG A 48 49.49 -23.74 39.05
CA ARG A 48 49.13 -24.85 38.17
C ARG A 48 48.21 -24.31 37.09
N GLY A 49 48.66 -24.36 35.84
CA GLY A 49 47.90 -23.87 34.68
C GLY A 49 46.50 -24.46 34.57
N THR A 50 45.58 -23.67 34.01
CA THR A 50 44.15 -24.00 33.96
C THR A 50 43.86 -25.23 33.12
N VAL A 51 42.91 -26.04 33.59
CA VAL A 51 42.22 -27.09 32.83
C VAL A 51 41.14 -26.39 32.01
N GLY A 52 41.50 -25.84 30.84
CA GLY A 52 40.53 -25.39 29.83
C GLY A 52 39.73 -24.10 30.10
N GLY A 53 40.12 -23.25 31.06
CA GLY A 53 39.45 -21.97 31.31
C GLY A 53 39.94 -20.81 30.43
N LEU A 54 39.03 -19.96 29.98
CA LEU A 54 39.32 -18.70 29.26
C LEU A 54 40.02 -17.69 30.20
N PRO A 55 40.97 -16.87 29.70
CA PRO A 55 41.61 -15.83 30.52
C PRO A 55 40.61 -14.74 30.89
N GLY A 56 40.76 -14.14 32.08
CA GLY A 56 39.86 -13.08 32.58
C GLY A 56 39.74 -11.88 31.63
N SER A 57 40.80 -11.55 30.89
CA SER A 57 40.77 -10.51 29.86
C SER A 57 39.78 -10.82 28.72
N ALA A 58 39.63 -12.09 28.33
CA ALA A 58 38.65 -12.48 27.32
C ALA A 58 37.22 -12.29 27.85
N VAL A 59 36.99 -12.53 29.15
CA VAL A 59 35.71 -12.26 29.81
C VAL A 59 35.43 -10.76 29.87
N ASP A 60 36.45 -9.93 30.13
CA ASP A 60 36.30 -8.47 30.13
C ASP A 60 35.99 -7.92 28.73
N TYR A 61 36.66 -8.43 27.68
CA TYR A 61 36.35 -8.05 26.30
C TYR A 61 34.99 -8.55 25.83
N ASP A 62 34.59 -9.77 26.20
CA ASP A 62 33.26 -10.30 25.90
C ASP A 62 32.17 -9.50 26.63
N SER A 63 32.37 -9.25 27.93
CA SER A 63 31.48 -8.40 28.72
C SER A 63 31.41 -6.99 28.15
N LEU A 64 32.53 -6.42 27.69
CA LEU A 64 32.54 -5.12 27.01
C LEU A 64 31.75 -5.20 25.71
N LEU A 65 31.92 -6.23 24.88
CA LEU A 65 31.18 -6.34 23.62
C LEU A 65 29.68 -6.55 23.85
N VAL A 66 29.29 -7.31 24.87
CA VAL A 66 27.89 -7.54 25.27
C VAL A 66 27.25 -6.30 25.88
N ILE A 67 27.91 -5.68 26.86
CA ILE A 67 27.39 -4.53 27.64
C ILE A 67 27.50 -3.23 26.85
N LYS A 68 28.53 -3.08 26.03
CA LYS A 68 28.79 -1.89 25.20
C LYS A 68 28.25 -2.03 23.79
N THR A 69 27.37 -3.01 23.53
CA THR A 69 26.41 -2.85 22.45
C THR A 69 25.65 -1.57 22.76
N GLU A 70 25.94 -0.52 22.01
CA GLU A 70 25.25 0.76 22.15
C GLU A 70 23.76 0.45 22.29
N GLN A 71 23.13 1.06 23.27
CA GLN A 71 21.69 0.96 23.44
C GLN A 71 21.08 1.61 22.19
N GLN A 72 20.91 0.84 21.12
CA GLN A 72 20.54 1.32 19.77
C GLN A 72 19.18 2.02 19.77
N ARG A 73 18.46 1.98 20.89
CA ARG A 73 17.26 2.74 21.15
C ARG A 73 17.37 3.46 22.48
N ALA A 74 17.02 4.75 22.48
CA ALA A 74 16.75 5.49 23.70
C ALA A 74 15.74 4.73 24.57
N PHE A 75 15.85 4.82 25.90
CA PHE A 75 14.83 4.32 26.81
C PHE A 75 13.50 5.02 26.48
N GLU A 76 12.63 4.36 25.71
CA GLU A 76 11.28 4.85 25.49
C GLU A 76 10.56 4.98 26.84
N LYS A 77 9.71 5.99 26.97
CA LYS A 77 8.89 6.19 28.16
C LYS A 77 8.06 4.92 28.39
N LEU A 78 8.36 4.18 29.46
CA LEU A 78 7.61 2.99 29.88
C LEU A 78 6.13 3.38 30.11
N GLN A 79 5.28 3.02 29.16
CA GLN A 79 3.83 3.13 29.31
C GLN A 79 3.31 1.85 29.94
N LEU A 80 2.75 1.94 31.16
CA LEU A 80 2.19 0.80 31.89
C LEU A 80 0.79 0.39 31.42
N ILE A 81 0.29 1.01 30.35
CA ILE A 81 -0.98 0.59 29.73
C ILE A 81 -0.73 -0.69 28.93
N GLN A 82 -1.65 -1.65 29.04
CA GLN A 82 -1.58 -2.85 28.23
C GLN A 82 -1.64 -2.48 26.74
N ARG A 83 -0.92 -3.23 25.90
CA ARG A 83 -1.03 -3.09 24.45
C ARG A 83 -2.47 -3.43 24.04
N PRO A 84 -3.05 -2.74 23.04
CA PRO A 84 -4.39 -3.07 22.53
C PRO A 84 -4.55 -4.54 22.08
N PHE A 85 -3.45 -5.19 21.69
CA PHE A 85 -3.43 -6.60 21.28
C PHE A 85 -2.27 -7.33 21.97
N ALA A 86 -2.55 -8.47 22.60
CA ALA A 86 -1.54 -9.27 23.31
C ALA A 86 -0.53 -9.93 22.35
N THR A 87 -0.97 -10.29 21.15
CA THR A 87 -0.17 -10.90 20.08
C THR A 87 -0.48 -10.22 18.74
N VAL A 88 0.36 -10.48 17.73
CA VAL A 88 0.10 -10.00 16.36
C VAL A 88 -1.10 -10.75 15.80
N PRO A 89 -2.15 -10.05 15.32
CA PRO A 89 -3.32 -10.70 14.71
C PRO A 89 -2.96 -11.37 13.37
N TYR A 90 -3.77 -12.32 12.93
CA TYR A 90 -3.55 -13.02 11.66
C TYR A 90 -3.65 -12.06 10.46
N LEU A 91 -2.54 -11.86 9.75
CA LEU A 91 -2.43 -10.92 8.61
C LEU A 91 -2.65 -11.58 7.23
N GLY A 92 -2.94 -12.88 7.18
CA GLY A 92 -2.99 -13.64 5.92
C GLY A 92 -4.15 -13.27 4.98
N ARG A 93 -5.15 -12.50 5.45
CA ARG A 93 -6.26 -12.03 4.61
C ARG A 93 -5.99 -10.71 3.88
N GLY A 94 -4.82 -10.09 4.11
CA GLY A 94 -4.48 -8.80 3.54
C GLY A 94 -5.14 -7.63 4.28
N THR A 95 -5.02 -6.43 3.70
CA THR A 95 -5.62 -5.20 4.21
C THR A 95 -7.11 -5.16 3.90
N SER A 96 -7.94 -4.77 4.88
CA SER A 96 -9.38 -4.57 4.66
C SER A 96 -9.64 -3.22 3.98
N ASP A 97 -10.53 -3.22 2.99
CA ASP A 97 -11.09 -2.00 2.37
C ASP A 97 -12.61 -2.00 2.63
N PRO A 98 -13.08 -1.33 3.70
CA PRO A 98 -14.47 -1.36 4.10
C PRO A 98 -15.44 -0.82 3.03
N ILE A 99 -14.98 0.11 2.18
CA ILE A 99 -15.82 0.73 1.15
C ILE A 99 -16.04 -0.26 0.02
N LEU A 100 -14.96 -0.88 -0.47
CA LEU A 100 -15.04 -1.89 -1.51
C LEU A 100 -15.82 -3.12 -1.03
N GLU A 101 -15.52 -3.60 0.18
CA GLU A 101 -16.20 -4.75 0.79
C GLU A 101 -17.71 -4.49 0.95
N SER A 102 -18.10 -3.30 1.43
CA SER A 102 -19.51 -2.94 1.57
C SER A 102 -20.24 -2.89 0.22
N ARG A 103 -19.61 -2.33 -0.81
CA ARG A 103 -20.17 -2.33 -2.17
C ARG A 103 -20.32 -3.72 -2.74
N LEU A 104 -19.34 -4.59 -2.51
CA LEU A 104 -19.39 -5.99 -2.98
C LEU A 104 -20.47 -6.80 -2.25
N GLN A 105 -20.63 -6.57 -0.93
CA GLN A 105 -21.63 -7.26 -0.11
C GLN A 105 -23.06 -6.83 -0.44
N GLN A 106 -23.29 -5.52 -0.61
CA GLN A 106 -24.63 -4.99 -0.90
C GLN A 106 -25.03 -5.17 -2.37
N GLY A 107 -24.03 -5.23 -3.26
CA GLY A 107 -24.26 -5.26 -4.70
C GLY A 107 -24.95 -3.99 -5.20
N GLU A 108 -25.41 -4.03 -6.45
CA GLU A 108 -26.22 -2.96 -7.03
C GLU A 108 -27.71 -3.29 -6.82
N MET A 109 -28.45 -2.38 -6.18
CA MET A 109 -29.91 -2.50 -6.08
C MET A 109 -30.54 -2.21 -7.44
N ILE A 110 -30.86 -3.27 -8.18
CA ILE A 110 -31.60 -3.16 -9.43
C ILE A 110 -33.10 -3.06 -9.10
N ASN A 111 -33.58 -1.83 -8.92
CA ASN A 111 -35.01 -1.59 -8.69
C ASN A 111 -35.83 -1.54 -9.99
N GLU A 112 -35.19 -1.30 -11.14
CA GLU A 112 -35.88 -1.27 -12.44
C GLU A 112 -35.03 -1.86 -13.59
N LYS A 113 -35.43 -3.04 -14.08
CA LYS A 113 -35.00 -3.56 -15.40
C LYS A 113 -36.22 -3.98 -16.25
N LYS A 114 -37.14 -3.03 -16.47
CA LYS A 114 -38.19 -3.10 -17.52
C LYS A 114 -38.26 -1.89 -18.44
N SER A 115 -37.49 -0.83 -18.19
CA SER A 115 -37.55 0.45 -18.92
C SER A 115 -36.56 0.58 -20.09
N VAL A 116 -35.60 -0.35 -20.23
CA VAL A 116 -34.65 -0.34 -21.37
C VAL A 116 -35.28 -0.89 -22.67
N THR A 117 -36.50 -1.40 -22.62
CA THR A 117 -37.35 -1.61 -23.82
C THR A 117 -38.49 -0.59 -23.82
N THR A 118 -38.13 0.64 -24.15
CA THR A 118 -38.97 1.84 -24.28
C THR A 118 -39.84 1.80 -25.55
N ILE A 119 -40.39 0.63 -25.91
CA ILE A 119 -41.29 0.51 -27.07
C ILE A 119 -42.75 0.62 -26.62
N ALA A 120 -43.04 0.31 -25.35
CA ALA A 120 -44.40 0.35 -24.80
C ALA A 120 -44.88 1.75 -24.37
N ASP A 121 -43.96 2.69 -24.11
CA ASP A 121 -44.30 4.07 -23.71
C ASP A 121 -44.32 5.04 -24.90
N ALA A 122 -43.84 4.59 -26.08
CA ALA A 122 -44.02 5.34 -27.30
C ALA A 122 -45.46 5.13 -27.81
N PRO A 123 -46.19 6.18 -28.19
CA PRO A 123 -47.47 6.00 -28.83
C PRO A 123 -47.27 5.18 -30.12
N TYR A 124 -47.99 4.06 -30.25
CA TYR A 124 -48.00 3.24 -31.48
C TYR A 124 -48.70 3.94 -32.66
N ILE A 125 -49.19 5.15 -32.44
CA ILE A 125 -49.80 6.00 -33.46
C ILE A 125 -48.68 6.86 -34.04
N ASP A 126 -48.49 6.79 -35.35
CA ASP A 126 -47.60 7.72 -36.06
C ASP A 126 -48.09 9.15 -35.78
N ASN A 127 -47.24 9.96 -35.13
CA ASN A 127 -47.55 11.36 -34.82
C ASN A 127 -47.93 12.16 -36.09
N ALA A 128 -47.48 11.71 -37.28
CA ALA A 128 -47.86 12.31 -38.56
C ALA A 128 -49.30 12.01 -38.99
N ALA A 129 -49.90 10.92 -38.48
CA ALA A 129 -51.24 10.45 -38.85
C ALA A 129 -52.34 10.94 -37.89
N PHE A 130 -52.00 11.72 -36.85
CA PHE A 130 -52.99 12.25 -35.93
C PHE A 130 -53.92 13.25 -36.66
N PRO A 131 -55.26 13.04 -36.67
CA PRO A 131 -56.16 13.92 -37.39
C PRO A 131 -56.22 15.28 -36.69
N MET A 132 -55.56 16.27 -37.31
CA MET A 132 -55.61 17.67 -36.89
C MET A 132 -56.50 18.49 -37.83
N MET A 133 -57.14 19.52 -37.29
CA MET A 133 -57.80 20.55 -38.10
C MET A 133 -56.76 21.25 -38.99
N SER A 134 -57.12 21.54 -40.25
CA SER A 134 -56.20 22.15 -41.23
C SER A 134 -55.60 23.47 -40.73
N SER A 135 -56.42 24.35 -40.15
CA SER A 135 -55.99 25.63 -39.58
C SER A 135 -54.95 25.48 -38.45
N LEU A 136 -55.08 24.42 -37.65
CA LEU A 136 -54.15 24.14 -36.56
C LEU A 136 -52.83 23.56 -37.11
N LYS A 137 -52.92 22.67 -38.11
CA LYS A 137 -51.75 22.10 -38.78
C LYS A 137 -50.89 23.18 -39.44
N ASP A 138 -51.51 24.11 -40.15
CA ASP A 138 -50.79 25.22 -40.82
C ASP A 138 -50.11 26.14 -39.81
N ARG A 139 -50.75 26.39 -38.66
CA ARG A 139 -50.17 27.20 -37.59
C ARG A 139 -48.96 26.53 -36.92
N ILE A 140 -49.02 25.22 -36.69
CA ILE A 140 -47.95 24.47 -36.01
C ILE A 140 -46.77 24.21 -36.96
N THR A 141 -47.06 23.89 -38.22
CA THR A 141 -46.01 23.55 -39.21
C THR A 141 -45.27 24.78 -39.75
N ASN A 142 -45.90 25.95 -39.76
CA ASN A 142 -45.24 27.17 -40.19
C ASN A 142 -44.32 27.72 -39.08
N ALA A 143 -43.01 27.60 -39.32
CA ALA A 143 -41.98 28.08 -38.41
C ALA A 143 -42.12 29.56 -38.04
N ALA A 144 -42.74 30.39 -38.88
CA ALA A 144 -42.96 31.80 -38.61
C ALA A 144 -43.84 32.07 -37.37
N TYR A 145 -44.66 31.10 -36.92
CA TYR A 145 -45.51 31.26 -35.74
C TYR A 145 -44.92 30.71 -34.45
N SER A 146 -43.81 29.98 -34.50
CA SER A 146 -43.21 29.32 -33.32
C SER A 146 -41.73 29.64 -33.13
N VAL A 147 -41.02 29.98 -34.20
CA VAL A 147 -39.59 30.29 -34.19
C VAL A 147 -39.43 31.78 -34.47
N GLU A 148 -38.95 32.51 -33.48
CA GLU A 148 -38.78 33.97 -33.57
C GLU A 148 -37.85 34.39 -34.72
N GLU A 149 -36.83 33.57 -35.00
CA GLU A 149 -35.87 33.81 -36.09
C GLU A 149 -36.53 33.75 -37.47
N ALA A 150 -37.55 32.91 -37.62
CA ALA A 150 -38.31 32.75 -38.88
C ALA A 150 -39.46 33.76 -38.99
N ALA A 151 -39.91 34.32 -37.85
CA ALA A 151 -40.99 35.29 -37.80
C ALA A 151 -40.59 36.68 -38.33
N LEU A 152 -39.31 37.06 -38.15
CA LEU A 152 -38.80 38.38 -38.53
C LEU A 152 -37.44 38.29 -39.22
N SER A 153 -37.37 38.77 -40.46
CA SER A 153 -36.10 38.92 -41.19
C SER A 153 -35.18 39.91 -40.46
N GLY A 154 -34.04 39.43 -39.96
CA GLY A 154 -33.08 40.22 -39.18
C GLY A 154 -33.17 40.04 -37.66
N TRP A 155 -33.98 39.08 -37.17
CA TRP A 155 -33.98 38.72 -35.75
C TRP A 155 -32.61 38.17 -35.32
N VAL A 156 -32.07 38.69 -34.21
CA VAL A 156 -30.81 38.24 -33.62
C VAL A 156 -31.04 37.98 -32.14
N ARG A 157 -30.58 36.82 -31.65
CA ARG A 157 -30.62 36.47 -30.22
C ARG A 157 -29.80 37.50 -29.43
N GLY A 158 -30.46 38.24 -28.55
CA GLY A 158 -29.86 39.36 -27.79
C GLY A 158 -30.34 40.75 -28.25
N GLY A 159 -31.21 40.81 -29.27
CA GLY A 159 -31.78 42.05 -29.78
C GLY A 159 -30.88 42.72 -30.82
N GLN A 160 -31.49 43.46 -31.74
CA GLN A 160 -30.75 44.29 -32.69
C GLN A 160 -30.34 45.60 -32.02
N SER A 161 -29.11 46.07 -32.26
CA SER A 161 -28.63 47.36 -31.77
C SER A 161 -29.54 48.50 -32.25
N SER A 162 -30.08 49.31 -31.33
CA SER A 162 -30.96 50.44 -31.69
C SER A 162 -30.32 51.43 -32.67
N ARG A 163 -28.98 51.46 -32.75
CA ARG A 163 -28.24 52.33 -33.67
C ARG A 163 -28.23 51.83 -35.13
N GLU A 164 -28.39 50.53 -35.35
CA GLU A 164 -28.38 49.93 -36.69
C GLU A 164 -29.79 49.88 -37.32
N MET A 165 -30.83 49.97 -36.49
CA MET A 165 -32.23 49.94 -36.92
C MET A 165 -32.60 51.15 -37.81
N GLU A 166 -32.01 52.32 -37.55
CA GLU A 166 -32.32 53.56 -38.26
C GLU A 166 -31.80 53.54 -39.72
N GLY A 167 -30.71 52.83 -39.98
CA GLY A 167 -30.13 52.67 -41.33
C GLY A 167 -30.90 51.71 -42.24
N ASP A 168 -31.46 50.62 -41.68
CA ASP A 168 -32.17 49.60 -42.47
C ASP A 168 -33.53 50.12 -43.01
N VAL A 169 -34.25 50.94 -42.22
CA VAL A 169 -35.53 51.56 -42.63
C VAL A 169 -35.35 52.50 -43.83
N ILE A 170 -34.20 53.16 -43.94
CA ILE A 170 -33.89 54.09 -45.04
C ILE A 170 -33.50 53.31 -46.30
N SER A 171 -32.80 52.18 -46.17
CA SER A 171 -32.36 51.36 -47.32
C SER A 171 -33.52 50.65 -48.01
N LYS A 172 -34.54 50.20 -47.26
CA LYS A 172 -35.73 49.49 -47.78
C LYS A 172 -36.79 50.40 -48.42
N LYS A 173 -36.60 51.72 -48.37
CA LYS A 173 -37.50 52.73 -48.98
C LYS A 173 -37.07 53.17 -50.39
N LYS A 174 -36.07 52.52 -50.99
CA LYS A 174 -35.62 52.75 -52.36
C LYS A 174 -36.00 51.61 -53.28
#